data_AF-U3TCA7-F1
#
_entry.id   AF-U3TCA7-F1
#
_cell.length_a   1.000
_cell.length_b   1.000
_cell.length_c   1.000
_cell.angle_alpha   90.00
_cell.angle_beta   90.00
_cell.angle_gamma   90.00
#
_symmetry.space_group_name_H-M   'P 1'
#
loop_
_entity.id
_entity.type
_entity.pdbx_description
1 polymer ?
#
loop_
_entity_poly.entity_id
_entity_poly.type
_entity_poly.pdbx_seq_one_letter_code
_entity_poly.pdbx_strand_id
1 'polypeptide(L)'
;MEAKVPGPGSQHGIYIYSPGEGGWKIHRVDGGALDPKELGDGVVVVYFDNALCPACRLQDRYWLEVVNKYSGDGRVRFVVVLCDWFSQNCSSKAAAESFNHHRIGASPTIAVFAVKNGEVVYKEYLEGVRPANIIALYIDRALKAYTG
;
A
#
# COMPACT_ATOMS: atom_id res chain seq x y z
N MET A 1 18.31 -9.29 6.45
CA MET A 1 18.26 -7.94 5.84
C MET A 1 16.89 -7.39 6.14
N GLU A 2 16.81 -6.27 6.85
CA GLU A 2 15.53 -5.58 7.05
C GLU A 2 15.04 -5.09 5.68
N ALA A 3 13.79 -5.41 5.34
CA ALA A 3 13.23 -5.00 4.06
C ALA A 3 13.04 -3.47 4.05
N LYS A 4 13.78 -2.76 3.21
CA LYS A 4 13.65 -1.31 3.03
C LYS A 4 12.41 -1.01 2.17
N VAL A 5 11.56 -0.07 2.60
CA VAL A 5 10.43 0.43 1.81
C VAL A 5 10.95 1.06 0.51
N PRO A 6 10.32 0.82 -0.66
CA PRO A 6 10.60 1.58 -1.87
C PRO A 6 10.46 3.09 -1.61
N GLY A 7 11.29 3.91 -2.26
CA GLY A 7 11.36 5.34 -1.96
C GLY A 7 12.29 6.09 -2.91
N PRO A 8 12.92 7.20 -2.48
CA PRO A 8 13.87 7.95 -3.30
C PRO A 8 14.89 7.08 -4.03
N GLY A 9 14.99 7.28 -5.34
CA GLY A 9 15.88 6.51 -6.23
C GLY A 9 15.38 5.11 -6.61
N SER A 10 14.24 4.67 -6.10
CA SER A 10 13.58 3.44 -6.56
C SER A 10 12.79 3.73 -7.85
N GLN A 11 12.62 2.71 -8.69
CA GLN A 11 11.75 2.83 -9.87
C GLN A 11 10.31 3.17 -9.46
N HIS A 12 9.60 4.02 -10.19
CA HIS A 12 8.18 4.22 -9.89
C HIS A 12 7.38 2.97 -10.25
N GLY A 13 6.31 2.71 -9.49
CA GLY A 13 5.47 1.55 -9.75
C GLY A 13 4.69 1.07 -8.54
N ILE A 14 4.02 -0.04 -8.76
CA ILE A 14 3.29 -0.79 -7.75
C ILE A 14 4.22 -1.90 -7.26
N TYR A 15 4.45 -1.95 -5.97
CA TYR A 15 5.28 -2.94 -5.29
C TYR A 15 4.43 -3.81 -4.40
N ILE A 16 4.67 -5.12 -4.39
CA ILE A 16 4.04 -6.05 -3.44
C ILE A 16 5.10 -6.60 -2.51
N TYR A 17 4.77 -6.69 -1.22
CA TYR A 17 5.66 -7.30 -0.23
C TYR A 17 5.61 -8.82 -0.32
N SER A 18 6.78 -9.46 -0.47
CA SER A 18 6.94 -10.92 -0.43
C SER A 18 8.02 -11.28 0.61
N PRO A 19 7.65 -11.73 1.82
CA PRO A 19 8.61 -12.10 2.86
C PRO A 19 9.57 -13.20 2.40
N GLY A 20 9.05 -14.21 1.68
CA GLY A 20 9.82 -15.36 1.21
C GLY A 20 10.82 -15.02 0.10
N GLU A 21 10.63 -13.91 -0.60
CA GLU A 21 11.49 -13.48 -1.72
C GLU A 21 12.38 -12.28 -1.38
N GLY A 22 12.48 -11.93 -0.09
CA GLY A 22 13.38 -10.89 0.40
C GLY A 22 12.79 -9.47 0.38
N GLY A 23 11.46 -9.32 0.46
CA GLY A 23 10.79 -8.04 0.70
C GLY A 23 10.01 -7.51 -0.51
N TRP A 24 10.14 -6.22 -0.80
CA TRP A 24 9.35 -5.53 -1.82
C TRP A 24 9.79 -5.90 -3.24
N LYS A 25 8.83 -6.28 -4.09
CA LYS A 25 9.06 -6.59 -5.51
C LYS A 25 8.20 -5.69 -6.38
N ILE A 26 8.79 -5.22 -7.49
CA ILE A 26 8.03 -4.51 -8.51
C ILE A 26 6.99 -5.49 -9.09
N HIS A 27 5.72 -5.11 -8.99
CA HIS A 27 4.60 -5.88 -9.53
C HIS A 27 4.15 -5.33 -10.88
N ARG A 28 4.08 -4.00 -11.01
CA ARG A 28 3.58 -3.34 -12.22
C ARG A 28 4.15 -1.93 -12.38
N VAL A 29 4.59 -1.61 -13.59
CA VAL A 29 5.10 -0.27 -13.96
C VAL A 29 4.19 0.42 -14.98
N ASP A 30 3.59 -0.36 -15.89
CA ASP A 30 2.69 0.13 -16.95
C ASP A 30 1.33 -0.59 -16.88
N GLY A 31 0.33 -0.09 -17.61
CA GLY A 31 -1.05 -0.57 -17.58
C GLY A 31 -1.97 0.30 -16.73
N GLY A 32 -3.01 -0.31 -16.16
CA GLY A 32 -4.03 0.37 -15.37
C GLY A 32 -3.68 0.52 -13.89
N ALA A 33 -4.54 1.25 -13.18
CA ALA A 33 -4.51 1.39 -11.73
C ALA A 33 -4.55 0.04 -11.00
N LEU A 34 -4.03 0.02 -9.77
CA LEU A 34 -4.25 -1.06 -8.82
C LEU A 34 -5.75 -1.18 -8.52
N ASP A 35 -6.33 -2.36 -8.74
CA ASP A 35 -7.62 -2.73 -8.15
C ASP A 35 -7.33 -3.77 -7.05
N PRO A 36 -7.66 -3.51 -5.76
CA PRO A 36 -7.37 -4.47 -4.70
C PRO A 36 -7.98 -5.86 -4.96
N LYS A 37 -9.07 -5.96 -5.74
CA LYS A 37 -9.69 -7.24 -6.13
C LYS A 37 -8.77 -8.11 -6.98
N GLU A 38 -7.85 -7.51 -7.74
CA GLU A 38 -6.89 -8.25 -8.59
C GLU A 38 -5.89 -9.06 -7.76
N LEU A 39 -5.74 -8.73 -6.47
CA LEU A 39 -4.88 -9.44 -5.53
C LEU A 39 -5.60 -10.59 -4.80
N GLY A 40 -6.88 -10.83 -5.12
CA GLY A 40 -7.71 -11.88 -4.56
C GLY A 40 -8.25 -11.57 -3.17
N ASP A 41 -9.05 -12.51 -2.65
CA ASP A 41 -9.70 -12.41 -1.34
C ASP A 41 -8.69 -12.24 -0.19
N GLY A 42 -9.08 -11.47 0.82
CA GLY A 42 -8.28 -11.12 1.98
C GLY A 42 -8.26 -9.60 2.26
N VAL A 43 -7.29 -9.16 3.03
CA VAL A 43 -7.06 -7.75 3.36
C VAL A 43 -5.90 -7.22 2.53
N VAL A 44 -6.13 -6.11 1.83
CA VAL A 44 -5.11 -5.42 1.03
C VAL A 44 -4.82 -4.08 1.67
N VAL A 45 -3.56 -3.83 2.03
CA VAL A 45 -3.09 -2.58 2.64
C VAL A 45 -2.18 -1.89 1.64
N VAL A 46 -2.58 -0.72 1.16
CA VAL A 46 -1.88 0.03 0.11
C VAL A 46 -1.32 1.31 0.71
N TYR A 47 -0.02 1.49 0.62
CA TYR A 47 0.65 2.74 0.96
C TYR A 47 0.92 3.56 -0.31
N PHE A 48 0.24 4.69 -0.44
CA PHE A 48 0.51 5.69 -1.47
C PHE A 48 1.63 6.61 -1.01
N ASP A 49 2.78 6.43 -1.64
CA ASP A 49 4.04 7.04 -1.27
C ASP A 49 4.55 7.94 -2.39
N ASN A 50 5.01 9.13 -1.99
CA ASN A 50 5.72 10.04 -2.86
C ASN A 50 7.17 10.16 -2.40
N ALA A 51 8.12 9.81 -3.28
CA ALA A 51 9.54 9.83 -2.97
C ALA A 51 10.03 11.23 -2.56
N LEU A 52 9.49 12.29 -3.15
CA LEU A 52 9.84 13.67 -2.82
C LEU A 52 9.08 14.24 -1.60
N CYS A 53 8.27 13.43 -0.89
CA CYS A 53 7.51 13.86 0.26
C CYS A 53 8.26 13.55 1.59
N PRO A 54 8.68 14.56 2.36
CA PRO A 54 9.34 14.33 3.65
C PRO A 54 8.46 13.60 4.67
N ALA A 55 7.15 13.88 4.70
CA ALA A 55 6.21 13.21 5.59
C ALA A 55 6.07 11.71 5.26
N CYS A 56 6.20 11.32 3.99
CA CYS A 56 6.23 9.91 3.61
C CYS A 56 7.47 9.20 4.16
N ARG A 57 8.63 9.86 4.20
CA ARG A 57 9.83 9.28 4.81
C ARG A 57 9.67 9.03 6.31
N LEU A 58 8.91 9.89 7.00
CA LEU A 58 8.53 9.66 8.42
C LEU A 58 7.57 8.48 8.57
N GLN A 59 6.65 8.30 7.61
CA GLN A 59 5.69 7.20 7.60
C GLN A 59 6.36 5.84 7.41
N ASP A 60 7.48 5.75 6.67
CA ASP A 60 8.18 4.49 6.36
C ASP A 60 8.46 3.65 7.61
N ARG A 61 8.81 4.29 8.74
CA ARG A 61 9.05 3.60 10.01
C ARG A 61 7.79 2.89 10.51
N TYR A 62 6.69 3.61 10.63
CA TYR A 62 5.43 3.04 11.10
C TYR A 62 4.87 2.01 10.11
N TRP A 63 5.11 2.22 8.82
CA TRP A 63 4.74 1.26 7.78
C TRP A 63 5.48 -0.07 7.97
N LEU A 64 6.79 -0.05 8.17
CA LEU A 64 7.59 -1.27 8.41
C LEU A 64 7.19 -1.98 9.69
N GLU A 65 6.89 -1.27 10.77
CA GLU A 65 6.38 -1.87 12.01
C GLU A 65 5.09 -2.67 11.77
N VAL A 66 4.18 -2.15 10.95
CA VAL A 66 2.92 -2.82 10.61
C VAL A 66 3.15 -3.99 9.65
N VAL A 67 3.98 -3.81 8.62
CA VAL A 67 4.33 -4.87 7.68
C VAL A 67 4.93 -6.05 8.43
N ASN A 68 5.91 -5.81 9.31
CA ASN A 68 6.53 -6.85 10.12
C ASN A 68 5.53 -7.57 11.04
N LYS A 69 4.54 -6.86 11.57
CA LYS A 69 3.50 -7.44 12.43
C LYS A 69 2.58 -8.40 11.68
N TYR A 70 2.17 -8.06 10.46
CA TYR A 70 1.11 -8.80 9.74
C TYR A 70 1.60 -9.61 8.54
N SER A 71 2.85 -9.46 8.09
CA SER A 71 3.31 -10.14 6.87
C SER A 71 3.39 -11.66 6.97
N GLY A 72 3.31 -12.22 8.18
CA GLY A 72 3.17 -13.66 8.41
C GLY A 72 1.72 -14.16 8.29
N ASP A 73 0.73 -13.27 8.28
CA ASP A 73 -0.67 -13.62 8.08
C ASP A 73 -0.98 -13.69 6.58
N GLY A 74 -1.18 -14.91 6.06
CA GLY A 74 -1.46 -15.15 4.65
C GLY A 74 -2.74 -14.49 4.11
N ARG A 75 -3.56 -13.88 4.98
CA ARG A 75 -4.75 -13.11 4.60
C ARG A 75 -4.45 -11.65 4.32
N VAL A 76 -3.28 -11.14 4.71
CA VAL A 76 -2.92 -9.71 4.59
C VAL A 76 -1.85 -9.52 3.53
N ARG A 77 -2.11 -8.63 2.55
CA ARG A 77 -1.18 -8.26 1.49
C ARG A 77 -0.81 -6.80 1.61
N PHE A 78 0.48 -6.51 1.53
CA PHE A 78 1.01 -5.16 1.57
C PHE A 78 1.48 -4.69 0.20
N VAL A 79 1.07 -3.47 -0.14
CA VAL A 79 1.36 -2.84 -1.43
C VAL A 79 1.93 -1.45 -1.18
N VAL A 80 2.93 -1.05 -1.97
CA VAL A 80 3.38 0.35 -2.07
C VAL A 80 3.13 0.83 -3.49
N VAL A 81 2.43 1.95 -3.63
CA VAL A 81 2.30 2.67 -4.89
C VAL A 81 3.23 3.86 -4.82
N LEU A 82 4.31 3.83 -5.61
CA LEU A 82 5.38 4.80 -5.55
C LEU A 82 5.44 5.67 -6.82
N CYS A 83 5.40 6.97 -6.63
CA CYS A 83 5.78 8.00 -7.60
C CYS A 83 6.72 9.01 -6.93
N ASP A 84 7.28 9.95 -7.69
CA ASP A 84 8.02 11.07 -7.10
C ASP A 84 7.05 12.10 -6.50
N TRP A 85 5.99 12.43 -7.25
CA TRP A 85 4.95 13.37 -6.83
C TRP A 85 3.60 13.11 -7.52
N PHE A 86 2.78 12.23 -6.92
CA PHE A 86 1.46 11.81 -7.40
C PHE A 86 1.50 11.41 -8.89
N SER A 87 0.44 11.68 -9.65
CA SER A 87 0.40 11.50 -11.10
C SER A 87 1.13 12.60 -11.89
N GLN A 88 1.47 13.72 -11.26
CA GLN A 88 2.09 14.88 -11.93
C GLN A 88 3.57 14.65 -12.26
N ASN A 89 4.27 13.94 -11.39
CA ASN A 89 5.65 13.50 -11.62
C ASN A 89 5.77 12.00 -11.36
N CYS A 90 5.40 11.20 -12.36
CA CYS A 90 5.51 9.76 -12.28
C CYS A 90 5.83 9.11 -13.62
N SER A 91 6.98 8.42 -13.70
CA SER A 91 7.36 7.61 -14.86
C SER A 91 6.60 6.28 -14.98
N SER A 92 5.85 5.87 -13.96
CA SER A 92 5.01 4.68 -13.98
C SER A 92 3.57 5.06 -14.26
N LYS A 93 3.04 4.58 -15.40
CA LYS A 93 1.62 4.77 -15.74
C LYS A 93 0.71 4.07 -14.73
N ALA A 94 1.04 2.84 -14.35
CA ALA A 94 0.22 2.08 -13.39
C ALA A 94 0.14 2.77 -12.03
N ALA A 95 1.26 3.31 -11.52
CA ALA A 95 1.26 4.04 -10.26
C ALA A 95 0.49 5.38 -10.37
N ALA A 96 0.73 6.16 -11.42
CA ALA A 96 0.02 7.42 -11.67
C ALA A 96 -1.50 7.21 -11.75
N GLU A 97 -1.94 6.20 -12.49
CA GLU A 97 -3.34 5.82 -12.59
C GLU A 97 -3.91 5.36 -11.25
N SER A 98 -3.10 4.69 -10.40
CA SER A 98 -3.53 4.29 -9.06
C SER A 98 -3.80 5.50 -8.16
N PHE A 99 -2.93 6.52 -8.19
CA PHE A 99 -3.19 7.79 -7.47
C PHE A 99 -4.49 8.45 -7.94
N ASN A 100 -4.71 8.52 -9.26
CA ASN A 100 -5.90 9.14 -9.84
C ASN A 100 -7.19 8.33 -9.53
N HIS A 101 -7.16 7.02 -9.75
CA HIS A 101 -8.29 6.12 -9.56
C HIS A 101 -8.79 6.13 -8.11
N HIS A 102 -7.87 6.10 -7.14
CA HIS A 102 -8.19 6.16 -5.73
C HIS A 102 -8.39 7.59 -5.20
N ARG A 103 -8.31 8.62 -6.07
CA ARG A 103 -8.49 10.04 -5.74
C ARG A 103 -7.59 10.51 -4.61
N ILE A 104 -6.33 10.08 -4.62
CA ILE A 104 -5.36 10.38 -3.58
C ILE A 104 -4.86 11.81 -3.77
N GLY A 105 -5.37 12.74 -2.97
CA GLY A 105 -4.99 14.16 -2.98
C GLY A 105 -3.90 14.54 -1.97
N ALA A 106 -3.56 13.63 -1.05
CA ALA A 106 -2.56 13.84 0.00
C ALA A 106 -1.63 12.64 0.13
N SER A 107 -0.38 12.88 0.55
CA SER A 107 0.58 11.82 0.86
C SER A 107 1.35 12.16 2.14
N PRO A 108 1.65 11.17 3.00
CA PRO A 108 1.34 9.74 2.84
C PRO A 108 -0.16 9.46 2.94
N THR A 109 -0.66 8.46 2.22
CA THR A 109 -2.02 7.93 2.43
C THR A 109 -1.95 6.41 2.50
N ILE A 110 -2.57 5.81 3.51
CA ILE A 110 -2.71 4.36 3.62
C ILE A 110 -4.17 3.99 3.36
N ALA A 111 -4.41 3.19 2.33
CA ALA A 111 -5.71 2.61 2.06
C ALA A 111 -5.77 1.17 2.60
N VAL A 112 -6.87 0.83 3.27
CA VAL A 112 -7.10 -0.53 3.80
C VAL A 112 -8.38 -1.07 3.19
N PHE A 113 -8.29 -2.22 2.53
CA PHE A 113 -9.42 -2.90 1.90
C PHE A 113 -9.61 -4.29 2.48
N ALA A 114 -10.85 -4.76 2.56
CA ALA A 114 -11.17 -6.18 2.65
C ALA A 114 -11.91 -6.62 1.39
N VAL A 115 -11.40 -7.65 0.72
CA VAL A 115 -11.99 -8.29 -0.45
C VAL A 115 -12.51 -9.66 -0.04
N LYS A 116 -13.81 -9.89 -0.25
CA LYS A 116 -14.49 -11.15 0.09
C LYS A 116 -15.38 -11.56 -1.09
N ASN A 117 -15.20 -12.78 -1.59
CA ASN A 117 -15.87 -13.30 -2.78
C ASN A 117 -15.70 -12.37 -4.00
N GLY A 118 -14.51 -11.81 -4.18
CA GLY A 118 -14.20 -10.89 -5.27
C GLY A 118 -14.78 -9.49 -5.14
N GLU A 119 -15.43 -9.13 -4.02
CA GLU A 119 -16.02 -7.82 -3.78
C GLU A 119 -15.37 -7.09 -2.61
N VAL A 120 -15.29 -5.77 -2.69
CA VAL A 120 -14.76 -4.94 -1.59
C VAL A 120 -15.86 -4.75 -0.54
N VAL A 121 -15.72 -5.44 0.59
CA VAL A 121 -16.67 -5.38 1.72
C VAL A 121 -16.26 -4.39 2.82
N TYR A 122 -15.02 -3.90 2.77
CA TYR A 122 -14.51 -2.88 3.69
C TYR A 122 -13.49 -2.00 2.98
N LYS A 123 -13.50 -0.70 3.28
CA LYS A 123 -12.58 0.28 2.71
C LYS A 123 -12.38 1.48 3.64
N GLU A 124 -11.13 1.86 3.86
CA GLU A 124 -10.77 3.06 4.62
C GLU A 124 -9.55 3.75 3.99
N TYR A 125 -9.47 5.08 4.08
CA TYR A 125 -8.29 5.87 3.72
C TYR A 125 -7.79 6.67 4.91
N LEU A 126 -6.50 6.55 5.20
CA LEU A 126 -5.84 7.23 6.31
C LEU A 126 -4.83 8.24 5.76
N GLU A 127 -5.23 9.51 5.70
CA GLU A 127 -4.39 10.59 5.14
C GLU A 127 -3.42 11.20 6.15
N GLY A 128 -2.18 11.46 5.73
CA GLY A 128 -1.12 12.01 6.56
C GLY A 128 -0.45 10.94 7.42
N VAL A 129 0.55 11.36 8.21
CA VAL A 129 1.34 10.41 9.01
C VAL A 129 0.44 9.70 10.02
N ARG A 130 0.51 8.38 10.05
CA ARG A 130 -0.25 7.50 10.93
C ARG A 130 0.68 6.55 11.68
N PRO A 131 0.63 6.59 13.03
CA PRO A 131 1.33 5.62 13.86
C PRO A 131 0.89 4.17 13.58
N ALA A 132 1.78 3.23 13.83
CA ALA A 132 1.58 1.80 13.55
C ALA A 132 0.33 1.22 14.22
N ASN A 133 0.01 1.63 15.45
CA ASN A 133 -1.18 1.18 16.18
C ASN A 133 -2.49 1.63 15.51
N ILE A 134 -2.51 2.80 14.87
CA ILE A 134 -3.67 3.29 14.13
C ILE A 134 -3.86 2.47 12.86
N ILE A 135 -2.79 2.23 12.10
CA ILE A 135 -2.87 1.40 10.89
C ILE A 135 -3.33 -0.02 11.25
N ALA A 136 -2.74 -0.61 12.29
CA ALA A 136 -3.11 -1.92 12.81
C ALA A 136 -4.59 -2.02 13.19
N LEU A 137 -5.16 -0.98 13.84
CA LEU A 137 -6.59 -0.92 14.16
C LEU A 137 -7.46 -1.09 12.91
N TYR A 138 -7.12 -0.44 11.81
CA TYR A 138 -7.89 -0.53 10.56
C TYR A 138 -7.66 -1.85 9.82
N ILE A 139 -6.47 -2.45 9.92
CA ILE A 139 -6.22 -3.82 9.43
C ILE A 139 -7.08 -4.81 10.23
N ASP A 140 -7.13 -4.71 11.56
CA ASP A 140 -7.93 -5.61 12.40
C ASP A 140 -9.43 -5.47 12.12
N ARG A 141 -9.91 -4.26 11.81
CA ARG A 141 -11.29 -4.03 11.35
C ARG A 141 -11.56 -4.67 10.00
N ALA A 142 -10.65 -4.51 9.04
CA ALA A 142 -10.75 -5.15 7.73
C ALA A 142 -10.74 -6.67 7.84
N LEU A 143 -9.87 -7.24 8.70
CA LEU A 143 -9.85 -8.68 8.98
C LEU A 143 -11.18 -9.18 9.54
N LYS A 144 -11.78 -8.44 10.50
CA LYS A 144 -13.11 -8.77 11.03
C LYS A 144 -14.19 -8.75 9.93
N ALA A 145 -14.18 -7.74 9.06
CA ALA A 145 -15.12 -7.64 7.94
C ALA A 145 -14.90 -8.73 6.88
N TYR A 146 -13.67 -9.21 6.71
CA TYR A 146 -13.36 -10.35 5.83
C TYR A 146 -13.86 -11.68 6.41
N THR A 147 -13.68 -11.90 7.72
CA THR A 147 -14.00 -13.18 8.37
C THR A 147 -15.45 -13.33 8.83
N GLY A 148 -16.12 -12.23 9.16
CA GLY A 148 -17.56 -12.20 9.45
C GLY A 148 -18.35 -12.27 8.16
#